data_AF-A0A6I2MFU3-F1
#
_entry.id   AF-A0A6I2MFU3-F1
#
_cell.length_a   1.000
_cell.length_b   1.000
_cell.length_c   1.000
_cell.angle_alpha   90.00
_cell.angle_beta   90.00
_cell.angle_gamma   90.00
#
_symmetry.space_group_name_H-M   'P 1'
#
loop_
_entity.id
_entity.type
_entity.pdbx_description
1 polymer ?
#
loop_
_entity_poly.entity_id
_entity_poly.type
_entity_poly.pdbx_seq_one_letter_code
_entity_poly.pdbx_strand_id
1 'polypeptide(L)'
;MPFPLYILTEKERFVLYKLFEIEKKDNPRVLLKNKLAKVLLPAKGLLQSGLNYSGFLQKIADKHNIPITHLKTDYEKESELFIKLFAKKFESFSSEEKRSFLLELEAKGLSKDQVASITALTTIGAAQLSGFGVYMLATSTVGALTSALGVTLPFAFYTSMSKVISIAIGPVGFALAAYPIYKSYKGVGNWEEFKERSVDHYDNFIREGGNLLHGNYPLAEAVFNYWAGLRIMKLHQLEYNKKAAITEIYNYERQKTDILQEIAKNKLVVNEKDQIIKDKEAIINELQEQIKAIKSEIDVVRKERLEYNSEILIKNDRLKSKVIEIMKEKDKISAIDKTIDKIKN
;
A
#
# COMPACT_ATOMS: atom_id res chain seq x y z
N MET A 1 18.32 18.91 20.38
CA MET A 1 17.15 18.11 20.82
C MET A 1 17.53 17.14 21.92
N PRO A 2 16.57 16.59 22.70
CA PRO A 2 16.82 15.40 23.53
C PRO A 2 17.19 14.19 22.65
N PHE A 3 17.84 13.17 23.23
CA PHE A 3 18.12 11.92 22.53
C PHE A 3 16.84 11.29 21.98
N PRO A 4 16.82 10.76 20.74
CA PRO A 4 15.62 10.26 20.07
C PRO A 4 15.15 8.88 20.59
N LEU A 5 15.16 8.66 21.91
CA LEU A 5 14.81 7.37 22.54
C LEU A 5 13.34 6.96 22.38
N TYR A 6 12.49 7.90 21.97
CA TYR A 6 11.06 7.68 21.73
C TYR A 6 10.81 6.78 20.51
N ILE A 7 11.76 6.70 19.57
CA ILE A 7 11.65 5.86 18.36
C ILE A 7 11.84 4.37 18.66
N LEU A 8 12.41 4.05 19.82
CA LEU A 8 12.75 2.70 20.22
C LEU A 8 11.58 2.04 20.96
N THR A 9 11.26 0.81 20.59
CA THR A 9 10.38 -0.07 21.35
C THR A 9 11.04 -0.49 22.67
N GLU A 10 10.28 -1.13 23.55
CA GLU A 10 10.86 -1.64 24.80
C GLU A 10 11.97 -2.68 24.57
N LYS A 11 11.77 -3.59 23.62
CA LYS A 11 12.75 -4.62 23.25
C LYS A 11 14.00 -4.02 22.58
N GLU A 12 13.84 -2.99 21.76
CA GLU A 12 14.99 -2.26 21.17
C GLU A 12 15.77 -1.49 22.25
N ARG A 13 15.07 -0.85 23.21
CA ARG A 13 15.74 -0.20 24.35
C ARG A 13 16.50 -1.18 25.25
N PHE A 14 16.05 -2.44 25.33
CA PHE A 14 16.73 -3.45 26.12
C PHE A 14 18.18 -3.70 25.67
N VAL A 15 18.46 -3.57 24.37
CA VAL A 15 19.83 -3.64 23.84
C VAL A 15 20.70 -2.52 24.43
N LEU A 16 20.17 -1.29 24.50
CA LEU A 16 20.85 -0.17 25.15
C LEU A 16 21.01 -0.38 26.66
N TYR A 17 20.04 -1.00 27.33
CA TYR A 17 20.18 -1.34 28.75
C TYR A 17 21.32 -2.34 28.97
N LYS A 18 21.46 -3.37 28.12
CA LYS A 18 22.60 -4.29 28.18
C LYS A 18 23.93 -3.57 27.96
N LEU A 19 24.02 -2.69 26.95
CA LEU A 19 25.24 -1.93 26.67
C LEU A 19 25.66 -1.01 27.83
N PHE A 20 24.72 -0.52 28.63
CA PHE A 20 24.97 0.36 29.77
C PHE A 20 24.94 -0.34 31.14
N GLU A 21 24.80 -1.67 31.15
CA GLU A 21 24.63 -2.49 32.37
C GLU A 21 23.53 -1.95 33.27
N ILE A 22 22.41 -1.55 32.67
CA ILE A 22 21.25 -1.04 33.39
C ILE A 22 20.37 -2.23 33.76
N GLU A 23 20.36 -2.55 35.04
CA GLU A 23 19.41 -3.49 35.63
C GLU A 23 17.98 -2.95 35.54
N LYS A 24 16.98 -3.86 35.52
CA LYS A 24 15.56 -3.51 35.61
C LYS A 24 15.22 -3.04 37.04
N LYS A 25 15.69 -1.84 37.40
CA LYS A 25 15.33 -1.10 38.62
C LYS A 25 14.21 -0.10 38.32
N ASP A 26 13.71 0.60 39.33
CA ASP A 26 12.74 1.68 39.15
C ASP A 26 13.33 2.78 38.23
N ASN A 27 12.68 3.01 37.08
CA ASN A 27 12.99 4.04 36.08
C ASN A 27 14.25 3.85 35.20
N PRO A 28 14.40 2.72 34.47
CA PRO A 28 15.58 2.43 33.65
C PRO A 28 15.74 3.40 32.47
N ARG A 29 14.64 4.02 32.00
CA ARG A 29 14.67 5.02 30.92
C ARG A 29 15.36 6.32 31.33
N VAL A 30 15.14 6.76 32.57
CA VAL A 30 15.76 7.98 33.10
C VAL A 30 17.25 7.73 33.29
N LEU A 31 17.62 6.58 33.83
CA LEU A 31 19.01 6.17 33.98
C LEU A 31 19.73 6.10 32.62
N LEU A 32 19.11 5.49 31.61
CA LEU A 32 19.64 5.43 30.25
C LEU A 32 19.87 6.84 29.67
N LYS A 33 18.90 7.73 29.78
CA LYS A 33 19.02 9.13 29.32
C LYS A 33 20.21 9.84 29.98
N ASN A 34 20.37 9.65 31.30
CA ASN A 34 21.46 10.27 32.06
C ASN A 34 22.83 9.69 31.66
N LYS A 35 22.95 8.37 31.53
CA LYS A 35 24.19 7.72 31.07
C LYS A 35 24.56 8.17 29.66
N LEU A 36 23.60 8.26 28.75
CA LEU A 36 23.79 8.76 27.39
C LEU A 36 24.29 10.20 27.32
N ALA A 37 23.70 11.10 28.11
CA ALA A 37 24.09 12.50 28.12
C ALA A 37 25.52 12.69 28.66
N LYS A 38 26.05 11.75 29.44
CA LYS A 38 27.37 11.85 30.09
C LYS A 38 28.44 10.94 29.49
N VAL A 39 28.09 9.98 28.62
CA VAL A 39 29.03 8.95 28.12
C VAL A 39 30.26 9.54 27.41
N LEU A 40 30.15 10.72 26.79
CA LEU A 40 31.26 11.41 26.12
C LEU A 40 31.88 12.54 26.97
N LEU A 41 31.49 12.68 28.22
CA LEU A 41 32.06 13.66 29.15
C LEU A 41 33.22 13.02 29.95
N PRO A 42 34.30 13.77 30.24
CA PRO A 42 35.39 13.28 31.09
C PRO A 42 34.92 13.10 32.55
N ALA A 43 35.58 12.24 33.32
CA ALA A 43 35.16 11.91 34.69
C ALA A 43 35.16 13.11 35.67
N LYS A 44 36.04 14.11 35.47
CA LYS A 44 35.97 15.41 36.19
C LYS A 44 34.71 16.25 35.87
N GLY A 45 33.96 15.86 34.83
CA GLY A 45 32.72 16.48 34.37
C GLY A 45 31.45 15.87 34.98
N LEU A 46 31.51 15.09 36.07
CA LEU A 46 30.33 14.57 36.76
C LEU A 46 29.32 15.67 37.16
N LEU A 47 29.81 16.91 37.35
CA LEU A 47 29.06 18.15 37.63
C LEU A 47 28.64 18.94 36.38
N GLN A 48 29.11 18.58 35.17
CA GLN A 48 28.72 19.27 33.93
C GLN A 48 27.31 18.86 33.52
N SER A 49 26.57 19.81 32.92
CA SER A 49 25.30 19.53 32.28
C SER A 49 25.52 18.51 31.16
N GLY A 50 24.72 17.43 31.16
CA GLY A 50 24.81 16.39 30.15
C GLY A 50 24.63 16.93 28.73
N LEU A 51 25.29 16.29 27.76
CA LEU A 51 25.17 16.63 26.35
C LEU A 51 23.74 16.42 25.87
N ASN A 52 23.26 17.35 25.04
CA ASN A 52 22.09 17.11 24.21
C ASN A 52 22.49 16.30 22.97
N TYR A 53 21.49 15.89 22.17
CA TYR A 53 21.75 15.01 21.03
C TYR A 53 22.68 15.62 19.97
N SER A 54 22.48 16.90 19.63
CA SER A 54 23.35 17.59 18.67
C SER A 54 24.79 17.70 19.19
N GLY A 55 24.98 17.96 20.49
CA GLY A 55 26.31 17.99 21.10
C GLY A 55 26.98 16.61 21.14
N PHE A 56 26.18 15.55 21.33
CA PHE A 56 26.66 14.17 21.22
C PHE A 56 27.14 13.85 19.81
N LEU A 57 26.36 14.20 18.77
CA LEU A 57 26.75 14.01 17.36
C LEU A 57 28.03 14.77 17.03
N GLN A 58 28.11 16.04 17.46
CA GLN A 58 29.29 16.89 17.22
C GLN A 58 30.55 16.27 17.83
N LYS A 59 30.49 15.81 19.09
CA LYS A 59 31.65 15.17 19.73
C LYS A 59 32.14 13.91 19.02
N ILE A 60 31.23 13.07 18.52
CA ILE A 60 31.63 11.89 17.74
C ILE A 60 32.26 12.32 16.42
N ALA A 61 31.69 13.32 15.76
CA ALA A 61 32.20 13.85 14.50
C ALA A 61 33.61 14.45 14.65
N ASP A 62 33.83 15.26 15.68
CA ASP A 62 35.11 15.90 15.99
C ASP A 62 36.20 14.84 16.24
N LYS A 63 35.90 13.79 17.01
CA LYS A 63 36.86 12.69 17.24
C LYS A 63 37.33 12.04 15.93
N HIS A 64 36.44 11.98 14.93
CA HIS A 64 36.74 11.31 13.66
C HIS A 64 37.16 12.27 12.54
N ASN A 65 37.28 13.56 12.83
CA ASN A 65 37.53 14.63 11.86
C ASN A 65 36.48 14.64 10.72
N ILE A 66 35.22 14.39 11.07
CA ILE A 66 34.10 14.39 10.12
C ILE A 66 33.43 15.76 10.16
N PRO A 67 33.44 16.55 9.07
CA PRO A 67 32.74 17.82 9.05
C PRO A 67 31.22 17.57 9.04
N ILE A 68 30.52 18.23 9.97
CA ILE A 68 29.07 18.25 10.06
C ILE A 68 28.59 19.70 10.03
N THR A 69 27.74 20.03 9.06
CA THR A 69 27.20 21.39 8.91
C THR A 69 26.05 21.63 9.88
N HIS A 70 26.04 22.79 10.54
CA HIS A 70 24.98 23.17 11.48
C HIS A 70 23.60 23.35 10.82
N LEU A 71 23.56 23.67 9.52
CA LEU A 71 22.34 23.85 8.70
C LEU A 71 21.49 22.58 8.53
N LYS A 72 22.08 21.40 8.77
CA LYS A 72 21.38 20.11 8.66
C LYS A 72 20.59 19.79 9.92
N THR A 73 19.46 19.11 9.77
CA THR A 73 18.69 18.54 10.88
C THR A 73 19.50 17.50 11.64
N ASP A 74 19.18 17.25 12.91
CA ASP A 74 19.86 16.23 13.73
C ASP A 74 19.82 14.83 13.07
N TYR A 75 18.77 14.51 12.29
CA TYR A 75 18.68 13.26 11.55
C TYR A 75 19.63 13.22 10.34
N GLU A 76 19.71 14.29 9.56
CA GLU A 76 20.63 14.36 8.42
C GLU A 76 22.08 14.28 8.89
N LYS A 77 22.41 14.95 10.00
CA LYS A 77 23.72 14.85 10.67
C LYS A 77 24.00 13.43 11.14
N GLU A 78 23.04 12.78 11.79
CA GLU A 78 23.12 11.39 12.25
C GLU A 78 23.36 10.42 11.08
N SER A 79 22.58 10.54 10.00
CA SER A 79 22.69 9.67 8.83
C SER A 79 24.04 9.85 8.14
N GLU A 80 24.46 11.09 7.90
CA GLU A 80 25.76 11.39 7.29
C GLU A 80 26.93 10.89 8.16
N LEU A 81 26.86 11.11 9.47
CA LEU A 81 27.86 10.62 10.41
C LEU A 81 27.91 9.08 10.42
N PHE A 82 26.75 8.42 10.43
CA PHE A 82 26.65 6.96 10.39
C PHE A 82 27.32 6.39 9.13
N ILE A 83 27.01 6.96 7.96
CA ILE A 83 27.58 6.56 6.67
C ILE A 83 29.09 6.80 6.64
N LYS A 84 29.56 7.98 7.07
CA LYS A 84 31.00 8.31 7.03
C LYS A 84 31.82 7.48 8.01
N LEU A 85 31.30 7.23 9.21
CA LEU A 85 31.94 6.32 10.17
C LEU A 85 32.02 4.91 9.62
N PHE A 86 30.98 4.46 8.94
CA PHE A 86 30.99 3.18 8.27
C PHE A 86 32.02 3.13 7.14
N ALA A 87 32.01 4.09 6.22
CA ALA A 87 32.92 4.14 5.08
C ALA A 87 34.38 4.12 5.54
N LYS A 88 34.74 4.95 6.53
CA LYS A 88 36.09 4.99 7.13
C LYS A 88 36.49 3.66 7.76
N LYS A 89 35.54 2.95 8.39
CA LYS A 89 35.76 1.61 8.98
C LYS A 89 35.95 0.56 7.88
N PHE A 90 35.11 0.56 6.87
CA PHE A 90 35.20 -0.36 5.73
C PHE A 90 36.47 -0.16 4.92
N GLU A 91 36.90 1.08 4.69
CA GLU A 91 38.15 1.41 4.01
C GLU A 91 39.36 0.77 4.69
N SER A 92 39.33 0.64 6.02
CA SER A 92 40.42 0.04 6.79
C SER A 92 40.51 -1.49 6.70
N PHE A 93 39.56 -2.16 6.02
CA PHE A 93 39.59 -3.60 5.79
C PHE A 93 40.59 -3.96 4.68
N SER A 94 41.20 -5.14 4.78
CA SER A 94 42.04 -5.70 3.73
C SER A 94 41.23 -5.97 2.46
N SER A 95 41.92 -6.12 1.33
CA SER A 95 41.29 -6.50 0.06
C SER A 95 40.57 -7.86 0.15
N GLU A 96 41.09 -8.81 0.95
CA GLU A 96 40.41 -10.09 1.17
C GLU A 96 39.15 -9.93 2.02
N GLU A 97 39.20 -9.14 3.09
CA GLU A 97 38.04 -8.86 3.95
C GLU A 97 36.92 -8.14 3.19
N LYS A 98 37.27 -7.19 2.31
CA LYS A 98 36.31 -6.52 1.42
C LYS A 98 35.72 -7.50 0.41
N ARG A 99 36.53 -8.42 -0.13
CA ARG A 99 36.07 -9.42 -1.11
C ARG A 99 35.16 -10.46 -0.47
N SER A 100 35.51 -11.00 0.70
CA SER A 100 34.67 -11.96 1.43
C SER A 100 33.33 -11.33 1.80
N PHE A 101 33.35 -10.06 2.22
CA PHE A 101 32.16 -9.26 2.44
C PHE A 101 31.23 -9.23 1.22
N LEU A 102 31.75 -8.86 0.05
CA LEU A 102 30.96 -8.80 -1.19
C LEU A 102 30.45 -10.18 -1.65
N LEU A 103 31.27 -11.23 -1.51
CA LEU A 103 30.88 -12.60 -1.88
C LEU A 103 29.78 -13.17 -0.99
N GLU A 104 29.81 -12.87 0.31
CA GLU A 104 28.73 -13.29 1.22
C GLU A 104 27.42 -12.55 0.91
N LEU A 105 27.47 -11.28 0.49
CA LEU A 105 26.28 -10.55 0.03
C LEU A 105 25.64 -11.23 -1.19
N GLU A 106 26.44 -11.60 -2.19
CA GLU A 106 25.98 -12.33 -3.37
C GLU A 106 25.43 -13.72 -3.00
N ALA A 107 26.15 -14.47 -2.16
CA ALA A 107 25.77 -15.83 -1.74
C ALA A 107 24.46 -15.86 -0.93
N LYS A 108 24.10 -14.75 -0.26
CA LYS A 108 22.83 -14.60 0.45
C LYS A 108 21.69 -14.07 -0.44
N GLY A 109 21.92 -13.98 -1.75
CA GLY A 109 20.88 -13.74 -2.75
C GLY A 109 20.57 -12.27 -3.05
N LEU A 110 21.53 -11.36 -2.80
CA LEU A 110 21.43 -9.99 -3.31
C LEU A 110 21.74 -9.95 -4.81
N SER A 111 21.04 -9.07 -5.54
CA SER A 111 21.33 -8.83 -6.95
C SER A 111 22.66 -8.11 -7.13
N LYS A 112 23.25 -8.20 -8.33
CA LYS A 112 24.48 -7.47 -8.68
C LYS A 112 24.35 -5.97 -8.46
N ASP A 113 23.18 -5.38 -8.75
CA ASP A 113 22.91 -3.96 -8.53
C ASP A 113 22.85 -3.60 -7.04
N GLN A 114 22.31 -4.49 -6.21
CA GLN A 114 22.26 -4.34 -4.76
C GLN A 114 23.65 -4.42 -4.13
N VAL A 115 24.50 -5.31 -4.64
CA VAL A 115 25.91 -5.43 -4.23
C VAL A 115 26.71 -4.22 -4.70
N ALA A 116 26.53 -3.78 -5.95
CA ALA A 116 27.16 -2.58 -6.49
C ALA A 116 26.77 -1.32 -5.70
N SER A 117 25.52 -1.21 -5.27
CA SER A 117 25.01 -0.15 -4.39
C SER A 117 25.77 -0.08 -3.06
N ILE A 118 26.14 -1.22 -2.48
CA ILE A 118 26.93 -1.30 -1.24
C ILE A 118 28.40 -0.96 -1.51
N THR A 119 28.97 -1.44 -2.61
CA THR A 119 30.35 -1.12 -3.02
C THR A 119 30.54 0.36 -3.36
N ALA A 120 29.53 1.00 -3.96
CA ALA A 120 29.55 2.42 -4.30
C ALA A 120 29.62 3.30 -3.04
N LEU A 121 28.93 2.89 -1.96
CA LEU A 121 28.99 3.59 -0.66
C LEU A 121 30.40 3.62 -0.06
N THR A 122 31.21 2.60 -0.35
CA THR A 122 32.52 2.41 0.25
C THR A 122 33.67 2.90 -0.62
N THR A 123 33.45 3.10 -1.92
CA THR A 123 34.48 3.53 -2.88
C THR A 123 34.30 4.97 -3.38
N ILE A 124 33.06 5.44 -3.52
CA ILE A 124 32.75 6.79 -4.05
C ILE A 124 32.39 7.76 -2.90
N GLY A 125 32.30 7.25 -1.66
CA GLY A 125 31.91 7.99 -0.49
C GLY A 125 30.42 8.36 -0.49
N ALA A 126 30.00 9.18 0.48
CA ALA A 126 28.61 9.62 0.66
C ALA A 126 28.01 10.45 -0.51
N ALA A 127 28.73 10.60 -1.63
CA ALA A 127 28.29 11.36 -2.79
C ALA A 127 27.28 10.60 -3.69
N GLN A 128 27.32 9.26 -3.70
CA GLN A 128 26.35 8.41 -4.41
C GLN A 128 25.60 7.49 -3.44
N LEU A 129 24.98 8.10 -2.42
CA LEU A 129 24.14 7.38 -1.47
C LEU A 129 22.93 6.78 -2.17
N SER A 130 22.91 5.47 -2.32
CA SER A 130 21.70 4.73 -2.66
C SER A 130 20.96 4.37 -1.37
N GLY A 131 19.65 4.62 -1.34
CA GLY A 131 18.82 4.34 -0.16
C GLY A 131 18.86 2.87 0.28
N PHE A 132 19.05 1.96 -0.68
CA PHE A 132 19.21 0.52 -0.41
C PHE A 132 20.52 0.20 0.32
N GLY A 133 21.66 0.72 -0.14
CA GLY A 133 22.93 0.47 0.51
C GLY A 133 22.94 1.01 1.95
N VAL A 134 22.43 2.23 2.18
CA VAL A 134 22.33 2.81 3.53
C VAL A 134 21.44 1.97 4.44
N TYR A 135 20.33 1.47 3.91
CA TYR A 135 19.46 0.51 4.60
C TYR A 135 20.18 -0.80 4.93
N MET A 136 20.93 -1.38 3.99
CA MET A 136 21.74 -2.58 4.22
C MET A 136 22.79 -2.38 5.33
N LEU A 137 23.47 -1.23 5.34
CA LEU A 137 24.43 -0.92 6.40
C LEU A 137 23.78 -0.81 7.77
N ALA A 138 22.65 -0.11 7.83
CA ALA A 138 21.89 0.09 9.05
C ALA A 138 21.36 -1.24 9.63
N THR A 139 20.73 -2.06 8.79
CA THR A 139 20.23 -3.40 9.13
C THR A 139 21.34 -4.34 9.57
N SER A 140 22.47 -4.38 8.86
CA SER A 140 23.63 -5.20 9.25
C SER A 140 24.23 -4.78 10.58
N THR A 141 24.37 -3.47 10.80
CA THR A 141 24.90 -2.93 12.06
C THR A 141 24.01 -3.27 13.25
N VAL A 142 22.69 -3.12 13.09
CA VAL A 142 21.74 -3.45 14.15
C VAL A 142 21.70 -4.96 14.40
N GLY A 143 21.63 -5.78 13.35
CA GLY A 143 21.60 -7.23 13.45
C GLY A 143 22.82 -7.77 14.21
N ALA A 144 24.02 -7.31 13.85
CA ALA A 144 25.25 -7.73 14.50
C ALA A 144 25.31 -7.33 15.98
N LEU A 145 24.93 -6.10 16.32
CA LEU A 145 24.90 -5.64 17.72
C LEU A 145 23.87 -6.43 18.55
N THR A 146 22.70 -6.72 17.98
CA THR A 146 21.68 -7.52 18.68
C THR A 146 22.10 -8.97 18.87
N SER A 147 22.71 -9.59 17.85
CA SER A 147 23.22 -10.95 17.92
C SER A 147 24.39 -11.08 18.90
N ALA A 148 25.34 -10.14 18.89
CA ALA A 148 26.45 -10.12 19.84
C ALA A 148 25.96 -10.06 21.30
N LEU A 149 24.90 -9.29 21.56
CA LEU A 149 24.31 -9.15 22.89
C LEU A 149 23.31 -10.27 23.25
N GLY A 150 23.15 -11.28 22.38
CA GLY A 150 22.17 -12.36 22.54
C GLY A 150 20.73 -11.84 22.69
N VAL A 151 20.42 -10.71 22.05
CA VAL A 151 19.07 -10.13 22.06
C VAL A 151 18.40 -10.44 20.73
N THR A 152 17.28 -11.15 20.79
CA THR A 152 16.40 -11.34 19.63
C THR A 152 15.37 -10.21 19.58
N LEU A 153 15.30 -9.53 18.44
CA LEU A 153 14.31 -8.49 18.18
C LEU A 153 12.94 -9.13 17.83
N PRO A 154 11.83 -8.38 17.86
CA PRO A 154 10.50 -8.93 17.54
C PRO A 154 10.43 -9.53 16.13
N PHE A 155 9.53 -10.50 15.92
CA PHE A 155 9.29 -11.09 14.60
C PHE A 155 9.05 -10.03 13.51
N ALA A 156 8.28 -8.98 13.79
CA ALA A 156 8.01 -7.87 12.86
C ALA A 156 9.28 -7.13 12.40
N PHE A 157 10.32 -7.09 13.24
CA PHE A 157 11.63 -6.56 12.86
C PHE A 157 12.23 -7.42 11.75
N TYR A 158 12.16 -8.74 11.92
CA TYR A 158 12.70 -9.72 10.97
C TYR A 158 11.88 -9.81 9.67
N THR A 159 10.55 -9.76 9.72
CA THR A 159 9.72 -9.91 8.51
C THR A 159 9.98 -8.81 7.48
N SER A 160 10.27 -7.59 7.93
CA SER A 160 10.64 -6.46 7.07
C SER A 160 11.98 -6.62 6.33
N MET A 161 12.86 -7.51 6.80
CA MET A 161 14.23 -7.67 6.32
C MET A 161 14.50 -9.01 5.63
N SER A 162 13.47 -9.69 5.11
CA SER A 162 13.50 -11.14 4.80
C SER A 162 14.65 -11.70 3.91
N LYS A 163 15.47 -10.86 3.24
CA LYS A 163 16.74 -11.26 2.59
C LYS A 163 18.03 -10.72 3.26
N VAL A 164 17.89 -9.66 4.07
CA VAL A 164 18.98 -8.91 4.69
C VAL A 164 19.41 -9.49 6.05
N ILE A 165 18.50 -10.21 6.73
CA ILE A 165 18.73 -10.79 8.07
C ILE A 165 19.90 -11.76 8.10
N SER A 166 20.01 -12.62 7.08
CA SER A 166 21.05 -13.66 7.01
C SER A 166 22.46 -13.06 6.88
N ILE A 167 22.55 -11.86 6.31
CA ILE A 167 23.76 -11.05 6.20
C ILE A 167 24.01 -10.29 7.49
N ALA A 168 22.96 -9.68 8.05
CA ALA A 168 23.03 -8.88 9.27
C ALA A 168 23.43 -9.68 10.51
N ILE A 169 23.01 -10.95 10.59
CA ILE A 169 23.30 -11.86 11.70
C ILE A 169 24.51 -12.76 11.40
N GLY A 170 24.98 -12.79 10.15
CA GLY A 170 26.09 -13.63 9.71
C GLY A 170 27.48 -13.09 10.08
N PRO A 171 28.55 -13.87 9.77
CA PRO A 171 29.95 -13.48 10.00
C PRO A 171 30.32 -12.12 9.42
N VAL A 172 29.70 -11.73 8.30
CA VAL A 172 29.91 -10.43 7.65
C VAL A 172 29.23 -9.25 8.36
N GLY A 173 28.01 -9.40 8.86
CA GLY A 173 27.39 -8.40 9.73
C GLY A 173 28.22 -8.19 10.99
N PHE A 174 28.74 -9.30 11.54
CA PHE A 174 29.77 -9.29 12.58
C PHE A 174 31.05 -8.60 12.10
N ALA A 175 31.63 -8.88 10.94
CA ALA A 175 32.84 -8.19 10.49
C ALA A 175 32.65 -6.66 10.42
N LEU A 176 31.51 -6.17 9.92
CA LEU A 176 31.23 -4.74 9.81
C LEU A 176 31.01 -4.02 11.16
N ALA A 177 30.24 -4.61 12.08
CA ALA A 177 29.96 -4.03 13.39
C ALA A 177 31.02 -4.37 14.43
N ALA A 178 31.65 -5.54 14.28
CA ALA A 178 32.69 -6.06 15.14
C ALA A 178 34.07 -5.63 14.69
N TYR A 179 34.38 -5.13 13.48
CA TYR A 179 35.74 -4.66 13.20
C TYR A 179 36.29 -3.60 14.19
N PRO A 180 35.50 -2.63 14.71
CA PRO A 180 35.93 -1.79 15.84
C PRO A 180 36.14 -2.55 17.16
N ILE A 181 35.32 -3.59 17.40
CA ILE A 181 35.40 -4.51 18.54
C ILE A 181 36.52 -5.57 18.35
N TYR A 182 36.94 -5.83 17.11
CA TYR A 182 37.85 -6.90 16.68
C TYR A 182 39.25 -6.33 16.45
N LYS A 183 39.36 -5.08 15.99
CA LYS A 183 40.63 -4.34 15.90
C LYS A 183 41.09 -3.82 17.27
N SER A 184 40.15 -3.56 18.19
CA SER A 184 40.51 -3.32 19.59
C SER A 184 40.93 -4.61 20.31
N TYR A 185 40.65 -5.80 19.74
CA TYR A 185 40.85 -7.10 20.38
C TYR A 185 41.04 -8.22 19.33
N LYS A 186 42.27 -8.41 18.83
CA LYS A 186 42.60 -9.56 17.94
C LYS A 186 42.28 -10.89 18.66
N GLY A 187 41.46 -11.74 18.03
CA GLY A 187 41.37 -13.18 18.34
C GLY A 187 40.27 -13.64 19.31
N VAL A 188 39.02 -13.16 19.17
CA VAL A 188 37.88 -13.58 20.01
C VAL A 188 36.80 -14.22 19.14
N GLY A 189 36.36 -15.44 19.50
CA GLY A 189 35.40 -16.23 18.72
C GLY A 189 33.97 -16.27 19.28
N ASN A 190 33.71 -15.83 20.52
CA ASN A 190 32.37 -15.85 21.14
C ASN A 190 32.15 -14.76 22.24
N TRP A 191 30.90 -14.61 22.71
CA TRP A 191 30.47 -13.59 23.70
C TRP A 191 31.00 -13.80 25.13
N GLU A 192 31.26 -15.04 25.55
CA GLU A 192 31.84 -15.34 26.87
C GLU A 192 33.33 -14.98 26.89
N GLU A 193 34.04 -15.27 25.81
CA GLU A 193 35.44 -14.89 25.58
C GLU A 193 35.58 -13.37 25.35
N PHE A 194 34.57 -12.75 24.74
CA PHE A 194 34.38 -11.30 24.71
C PHE A 194 34.13 -10.75 26.12
N LYS A 195 33.28 -11.38 26.93
CA LYS A 195 33.02 -10.97 28.31
C LYS A 195 34.25 -11.11 29.19
N GLU A 196 34.96 -12.23 29.19
CA GLU A 196 36.18 -12.45 29.98
C GLU A 196 37.30 -11.48 29.59
N ARG A 197 37.57 -11.27 28.30
CA ARG A 197 38.58 -10.28 27.88
C ARG A 197 38.08 -8.84 27.99
N SER A 198 36.78 -8.62 27.89
CA SER A 198 36.19 -7.34 28.23
C SER A 198 36.22 -7.13 29.72
N VAL A 199 36.17 -8.15 30.57
CA VAL A 199 36.33 -8.06 32.03
C VAL A 199 37.79 -7.83 32.35
N ASP A 200 38.76 -8.37 31.61
CA ASP A 200 40.15 -7.90 31.75
C ASP A 200 40.34 -6.45 31.29
N HIS A 201 39.58 -5.96 30.30
CA HIS A 201 39.61 -4.54 29.91
C HIS A 201 38.57 -3.66 30.64
N TYR A 202 37.64 -4.24 31.41
CA TYR A 202 36.60 -3.60 32.22
C TYR A 202 37.09 -3.51 33.66
N ASP A 203 37.73 -4.56 34.18
CA ASP A 203 38.56 -4.53 35.37
C ASP A 203 39.81 -3.68 35.13
N ASN A 204 40.49 -3.68 33.97
CA ASN A 204 41.52 -2.63 33.74
C ASN A 204 40.93 -1.23 33.46
N PHE A 205 39.65 -1.09 33.09
CA PHE A 205 38.95 0.21 32.92
C PHE A 205 38.34 0.74 34.23
N ILE A 206 38.08 -0.14 35.21
CA ILE A 206 37.55 0.18 36.55
C ILE A 206 38.68 0.19 37.60
N ARG A 207 39.72 -0.66 37.46
CA ARG A 207 40.80 -0.89 38.43
C ARG A 207 42.08 -0.13 38.10
N GLU A 208 42.37 0.13 36.83
CA GLU A 208 43.33 1.18 36.45
C GLU A 208 42.54 2.44 36.11
N GLY A 209 42.80 3.54 36.81
CA GLY A 209 42.27 4.87 36.50
C GLY A 209 42.70 5.44 35.13
N GLY A 210 42.95 4.59 34.13
CA GLY A 210 43.44 4.89 32.80
C GLY A 210 42.36 5.35 31.82
N ASN A 211 41.52 6.31 32.23
CA ASN A 211 40.96 7.37 31.38
C ASN A 211 40.07 8.33 32.18
N LEU A 212 40.49 8.69 33.40
CA LEU A 212 39.86 9.76 34.20
C LEU A 212 39.82 11.14 33.49
N LEU A 213 40.44 11.26 32.31
CA LEU A 213 40.58 12.49 31.53
C LEU A 213 39.77 12.53 30.21
N HIS A 214 39.23 11.42 29.70
CA HIS A 214 38.53 11.37 28.38
C HIS A 214 37.20 10.58 28.44
N GLY A 215 36.20 10.96 27.65
CA GLY A 215 34.89 10.27 27.60
C GLY A 215 34.96 8.87 26.97
N ASN A 216 33.95 8.02 27.22
CA ASN A 216 33.85 6.66 26.69
C ASN A 216 33.33 6.65 25.25
N TYR A 217 34.21 6.98 24.31
CA TYR A 217 33.87 6.98 22.89
C TYR A 217 33.55 5.61 22.27
N PRO A 218 34.22 4.49 22.63
CA PRO A 218 33.86 3.18 22.11
C PRO A 218 32.41 2.79 22.41
N LEU A 219 31.96 2.96 23.66
CA LEU A 219 30.57 2.72 24.04
C LEU A 219 29.61 3.70 23.35
N ALA A 220 29.98 4.99 23.28
CA ALA A 220 29.18 5.99 22.61
C ALA A 220 28.98 5.69 21.12
N GLU A 221 30.01 5.23 20.42
CA GLU A 221 29.92 4.84 19.01
C GLU A 221 29.06 3.58 18.81
N ALA A 222 29.17 2.58 19.69
CA ALA A 222 28.34 1.38 19.62
C ALA A 222 26.85 1.72 19.80
N VAL A 223 26.54 2.57 20.78
CA VAL A 223 25.19 3.03 21.06
C VAL A 223 24.66 3.94 19.94
N PHE A 224 25.50 4.83 19.42
CA PHE A 224 25.18 5.66 18.25
C PHE A 224 24.82 4.80 17.04
N ASN A 225 25.70 3.88 16.67
CA ASN A 225 25.52 2.99 15.53
C ASN A 225 24.26 2.14 15.67
N TYR A 226 23.94 1.68 16.89
CA TYR A 226 22.73 0.93 17.15
C TYR A 226 21.46 1.74 16.90
N TRP A 227 21.30 2.91 17.54
CA TRP A 227 20.07 3.68 17.37
C TRP A 227 19.97 4.32 15.97
N ALA A 228 21.11 4.73 15.39
CA ALA A 228 21.13 5.41 14.10
C ALA A 228 20.76 4.42 13.01
N GLY A 229 21.30 3.20 13.10
CA GLY A 229 20.88 2.09 12.26
C GLY A 229 19.38 1.82 12.39
N LEU A 230 18.85 1.69 13.61
CA LEU A 230 17.41 1.47 13.83
C LEU A 230 16.54 2.59 13.24
N ARG A 231 16.95 3.85 13.41
CA ARG A 231 16.20 5.01 12.93
C ARG A 231 16.21 5.10 11.40
N ILE A 232 17.36 4.90 10.77
CA ILE A 232 17.50 4.83 9.32
C ILE A 232 16.62 3.70 8.75
N MET A 233 16.64 2.52 9.35
CA MET A 233 15.82 1.38 8.92
C MET A 233 14.32 1.68 8.97
N LYS A 234 13.85 2.21 10.10
CA LYS A 234 12.42 2.52 10.28
C LYS A 234 11.95 3.59 9.31
N LEU A 235 12.77 4.62 9.06
CA LEU A 235 12.45 5.66 8.10
C LEU A 235 12.46 5.14 6.66
N HIS A 236 13.41 4.29 6.31
CA HIS A 236 13.41 3.63 4.99
C HIS A 236 12.16 2.78 4.77
N GLN A 237 11.73 2.03 5.79
CA GLN A 237 10.50 1.24 5.71
C GLN A 237 9.25 2.13 5.57
N LEU A 238 9.20 3.24 6.31
CA LEU A 238 8.09 4.19 6.19
C LEU A 238 8.01 4.80 4.79
N GLU A 239 9.14 5.19 4.21
CA GLU A 239 9.21 5.69 2.83
C GLU A 239 8.81 4.62 1.80
N TYR A 240 9.26 3.38 1.98
CA TYR A 240 8.86 2.27 1.12
C TYR A 240 7.35 2.01 1.20
N ASN A 241 6.79 1.90 2.42
CA ASN A 241 5.37 1.69 2.64
C ASN A 241 4.52 2.84 2.08
N LYS A 242 4.99 4.08 2.27
CA LYS A 242 4.35 5.27 1.70
C LYS A 242 4.32 5.21 0.17
N LYS A 243 5.43 4.85 -0.47
CA LYS A 243 5.50 4.72 -1.93
C LYS A 243 4.57 3.60 -2.46
N ALA A 244 4.49 2.48 -1.75
CA ALA A 244 3.57 1.40 -2.08
C ALA A 244 2.10 1.85 -1.98
N ALA A 245 1.73 2.53 -0.89
CA ALA A 245 0.39 3.07 -0.70
C ALA A 245 0.02 4.13 -1.76
N ILE A 246 0.96 5.01 -2.13
CA ILE A 246 0.74 5.98 -3.22
C ILE A 246 0.46 5.28 -4.54
N THR A 247 1.21 4.22 -4.85
CA THR A 247 1.01 3.43 -6.08
C THR A 247 -0.37 2.76 -6.10
N GLU A 248 -0.79 2.24 -4.94
CA GLU A 248 -2.11 1.63 -4.78
C GLU A 248 -3.24 2.65 -4.95
N ILE A 249 -3.12 3.85 -4.35
CA ILE A 249 -4.06 4.96 -4.54
C ILE A 249 -4.19 5.30 -6.02
N TYR A 250 -3.06 5.46 -6.72
CA TYR A 250 -3.07 5.78 -8.15
C TYR A 250 -3.79 4.71 -8.98
N ASN A 251 -3.60 3.43 -8.65
CA ASN A 251 -4.31 2.34 -9.32
C ASN A 251 -5.83 2.40 -9.08
N TYR A 252 -6.27 2.71 -7.87
CA TYR A 252 -7.69 2.91 -7.56
C TYR A 252 -8.27 4.14 -8.25
N GLU A 253 -7.52 5.24 -8.33
CA GLU A 253 -7.94 6.45 -9.06
C GLU A 253 -8.13 6.18 -10.56
N ARG A 254 -7.23 5.38 -11.15
CA ARG A 254 -7.37 4.93 -12.54
C ARG A 254 -8.62 4.08 -12.73
N GLN A 255 -8.83 3.06 -11.91
CA GLN A 255 -10.03 2.22 -11.99
C GLN A 255 -11.32 3.04 -11.84
N LYS A 256 -11.35 3.99 -10.90
CA LYS A 256 -12.47 4.91 -10.71
C LYS A 256 -12.75 5.70 -11.99
N THR A 257 -11.70 6.17 -12.67
CA THR A 257 -11.83 6.92 -13.92
C THR A 257 -12.42 6.06 -15.04
N ASP A 258 -11.94 4.83 -15.17
CA ASP A 258 -12.44 3.89 -16.18
C ASP A 258 -13.94 3.57 -15.96
N ILE A 259 -14.34 3.32 -14.70
CA ILE A 259 -15.74 3.09 -14.33
C ILE A 259 -16.61 4.33 -14.63
N LEU A 260 -16.11 5.54 -14.34
CA LEU A 260 -16.85 6.77 -14.62
C LEU A 260 -17.08 6.98 -16.13
N GLN A 261 -16.11 6.61 -16.97
CA GLN A 261 -16.27 6.64 -18.42
C GLN A 261 -17.31 5.62 -18.90
N GLU A 262 -17.30 4.41 -18.33
CA GLU A 262 -18.32 3.39 -18.64
C GLU A 262 -19.72 3.83 -18.23
N ILE A 263 -19.88 4.41 -17.04
CA ILE A 263 -21.15 4.98 -16.58
C ILE A 263 -21.63 6.07 -17.54
N ALA A 264 -20.75 6.96 -17.99
CA ALA A 264 -21.10 8.01 -18.94
C ALA A 264 -21.59 7.43 -20.28
N LYS A 265 -20.91 6.41 -20.80
CA LYS A 265 -21.34 5.70 -22.02
C LYS A 265 -22.71 5.04 -21.83
N ASN A 266 -22.91 4.35 -20.71
CA ASN A 266 -24.18 3.68 -20.43
C ASN A 266 -25.34 4.67 -20.28
N LYS A 267 -25.10 5.86 -19.72
CA LYS A 267 -26.11 6.93 -19.67
C LYS A 267 -26.54 7.41 -21.06
N LEU A 268 -25.61 7.52 -22.01
CA LEU A 268 -25.96 7.88 -23.39
C LEU A 268 -26.87 6.83 -24.02
N VAL A 269 -26.53 5.55 -23.87
CA VAL A 269 -27.34 4.43 -24.38
C VAL A 269 -28.74 4.42 -23.74
N VAL A 270 -28.85 4.68 -22.44
CA VAL A 270 -30.15 4.78 -21.76
C VAL A 270 -30.97 5.92 -22.35
N ASN A 271 -30.39 7.11 -22.51
CA ASN A 271 -31.09 8.25 -23.09
C ASN A 271 -31.57 7.98 -24.53
N GLU A 272 -30.75 7.33 -25.36
CA GLU A 272 -31.13 6.91 -26.72
C GLU A 272 -32.33 5.96 -26.69
N LYS A 273 -32.32 4.98 -25.78
CA LYS A 273 -33.44 4.04 -25.62
C LYS A 273 -34.70 4.71 -25.12
N ASP A 274 -34.60 5.63 -24.16
CA ASP A 274 -35.73 6.39 -23.65
C ASP A 274 -36.40 7.22 -24.76
N GLN A 275 -35.61 7.80 -25.68
CA GLN A 275 -36.16 8.50 -26.83
C GLN A 275 -36.91 7.56 -27.78
N ILE A 276 -36.32 6.40 -28.10
CA ILE A 276 -36.98 5.38 -28.93
C ILE A 276 -38.29 4.92 -28.30
N ILE A 277 -38.33 4.72 -26.99
CA ILE A 277 -39.55 4.32 -26.26
C ILE A 277 -40.63 5.39 -26.43
N LYS A 278 -40.31 6.67 -26.20
CA LYS A 278 -41.25 7.78 -26.40
C LYS A 278 -41.81 7.85 -27.81
N ASP A 279 -40.95 7.68 -28.82
CA ASP A 279 -41.37 7.70 -30.22
C ASP A 279 -42.33 6.54 -30.52
N LYS A 280 -42.07 5.35 -29.96
CA LYS A 280 -42.98 4.18 -30.09
C LYS A 280 -44.30 4.38 -29.36
N GLU A 281 -44.29 4.95 -28.16
CA GLU A 281 -45.51 5.27 -27.40
C GLU A 281 -46.41 6.24 -28.17
N ALA A 282 -45.83 7.27 -28.82
CA ALA A 282 -46.59 8.19 -29.66
C ALA A 282 -47.31 7.48 -30.82
N ILE A 283 -46.62 6.57 -31.52
CA ILE A 283 -47.20 5.76 -32.60
C ILE A 283 -48.32 4.84 -32.08
N ILE A 284 -48.11 4.20 -30.93
CA ILE A 284 -49.13 3.33 -30.32
C ILE A 284 -50.40 4.13 -30.01
N ASN A 285 -50.26 5.33 -29.46
CA ASN A 285 -51.40 6.21 -29.17
C ASN A 285 -52.15 6.63 -30.44
N GLU A 286 -51.44 6.96 -31.51
CA GLU A 286 -52.06 7.30 -32.81
C GLU A 286 -52.86 6.10 -33.37
N LEU A 287 -52.28 4.90 -33.36
CA LEU A 287 -52.94 3.68 -33.81
C LEU A 287 -54.18 3.36 -32.95
N GLN A 288 -54.14 3.63 -31.64
CA GLN A 288 -55.29 3.43 -30.76
C GLN A 288 -56.45 4.36 -31.11
N GLU A 289 -56.18 5.63 -31.42
CA GLU A 289 -57.21 6.57 -31.88
C GLU A 289 -57.77 6.17 -33.26
N GLN A 290 -56.93 5.72 -34.19
CA GLN A 290 -57.39 5.19 -35.49
C GLN A 290 -58.30 3.97 -35.31
N ILE A 291 -57.92 3.01 -34.47
CA ILE A 291 -58.74 1.82 -34.17
C ILE A 291 -60.10 2.23 -33.59
N LYS A 292 -60.11 3.23 -32.70
CA LYS A 292 -61.34 3.75 -32.10
C LYS A 292 -62.26 4.40 -33.14
N ALA A 293 -61.71 5.18 -34.06
CA ALA A 293 -62.46 5.77 -35.17
C ALA A 293 -63.10 4.68 -36.06
N ILE A 294 -62.31 3.70 -36.49
CA ILE A 294 -62.79 2.57 -37.31
C ILE A 294 -63.89 1.78 -36.60
N LYS A 295 -63.76 1.55 -35.28
CA LYS A 295 -64.82 0.88 -34.50
C LYS A 295 -66.14 1.65 -34.55
N SER A 296 -66.08 2.98 -34.44
CA SER A 296 -67.26 3.84 -34.54
C SER A 296 -67.91 3.75 -35.93
N GLU A 297 -67.11 3.74 -37.00
CA GLU A 297 -67.61 3.59 -38.37
C GLU A 297 -68.27 2.22 -38.59
N ILE A 298 -67.66 1.14 -38.08
CA ILE A 298 -68.25 -0.21 -38.13
C ILE A 298 -69.62 -0.25 -37.46
N ASP A 299 -69.78 0.44 -36.32
CA ASP A 299 -71.06 0.46 -35.61
C ASP A 299 -72.15 1.23 -36.37
N VAL A 300 -71.79 2.28 -37.12
CA VAL A 300 -72.71 2.98 -38.04
C VAL A 300 -73.14 2.04 -39.18
N VAL A 301 -72.18 1.42 -39.87
CA VAL A 301 -72.48 0.50 -40.99
C VAL A 301 -73.31 -0.70 -40.52
N ARG A 302 -73.08 -1.20 -39.31
CA ARG A 302 -73.91 -2.27 -38.71
C ARG A 302 -75.35 -1.85 -38.50
N LYS A 303 -75.61 -0.61 -38.07
CA LYS A 303 -76.98 -0.08 -37.95
C LYS A 303 -77.67 0.02 -39.30
N GLU A 304 -77.01 0.61 -40.29
CA GLU A 304 -77.56 0.71 -41.66
C GLU A 304 -77.89 -0.68 -42.23
N ARG A 305 -77.00 -1.67 -42.03
CA ARG A 305 -77.27 -3.06 -42.45
C ARG A 305 -78.52 -3.64 -41.78
N LEU A 306 -78.76 -3.36 -40.49
CA LEU A 306 -79.95 -3.83 -39.78
C LEU A 306 -81.21 -3.20 -40.37
N GLU A 307 -81.19 -1.90 -40.66
CA GLU A 307 -82.30 -1.18 -41.29
C GLU A 307 -82.65 -1.79 -42.66
N TYR A 308 -81.66 -2.01 -43.53
CA TYR A 308 -81.88 -2.65 -44.82
C TYR A 308 -82.41 -4.08 -44.70
N ASN A 309 -81.92 -4.87 -43.74
CA ASN A 309 -82.43 -6.23 -43.50
C ASN A 309 -83.92 -6.21 -43.12
N SER A 310 -84.33 -5.26 -42.28
CA SER A 310 -85.74 -5.07 -41.91
C SER A 310 -86.60 -4.67 -43.12
N GLU A 311 -86.10 -3.77 -43.97
CA GLU A 311 -86.79 -3.40 -45.22
C GLU A 311 -86.95 -4.58 -46.18
N ILE A 312 -85.90 -5.39 -46.36
CA ILE A 312 -85.93 -6.59 -47.21
C ILE A 312 -87.01 -7.56 -46.72
N LEU A 313 -87.11 -7.77 -45.41
CA LEU A 313 -88.13 -8.64 -44.81
C LEU A 313 -89.55 -8.14 -45.16
N ILE A 314 -89.81 -6.85 -44.93
CA ILE A 314 -91.11 -6.22 -45.23
C ILE A 314 -91.45 -6.35 -46.72
N LYS A 315 -90.49 -6.07 -47.62
CA LYS A 315 -90.69 -6.17 -49.06
C LYS A 315 -90.95 -7.62 -49.50
N ASN A 316 -90.25 -8.59 -48.92
CA ASN A 316 -90.45 -10.01 -49.19
C ASN A 316 -91.85 -10.49 -48.76
N ASP A 317 -92.32 -10.07 -47.60
CA ASP A 317 -93.68 -10.42 -47.14
C ASP A 317 -94.73 -9.79 -48.05
N ARG A 318 -94.56 -8.52 -48.43
CA ARG A 318 -95.44 -7.86 -49.41
C ARG A 318 -95.45 -8.57 -50.76
N LEU A 319 -94.29 -9.02 -51.24
CA LEU A 319 -94.16 -9.79 -52.49
C LEU A 319 -94.94 -11.11 -52.39
N LYS A 320 -94.77 -11.87 -51.30
CA LYS A 320 -95.53 -13.12 -51.07
C LYS A 320 -97.03 -12.87 -51.09
N SER A 321 -97.52 -11.83 -50.42
CA SER A 321 -98.95 -11.46 -50.42
C SER A 321 -99.45 -11.17 -51.84
N LYS A 322 -98.69 -10.40 -52.64
CA LYS A 322 -99.04 -10.12 -54.04
C LYS A 322 -99.05 -11.37 -54.92
N VAL A 323 -98.10 -12.29 -54.72
CA VAL A 323 -98.07 -13.56 -55.46
C VAL A 323 -99.33 -14.38 -55.18
N ILE A 324 -99.77 -14.46 -53.92
CA ILE A 324 -101.02 -15.15 -53.54
C ILE A 324 -102.23 -14.49 -54.21
N GLU A 325 -102.28 -13.17 -54.25
CA GLU A 325 -103.36 -12.42 -54.92
C GLU A 325 -103.41 -12.71 -56.42
N ILE A 326 -102.25 -12.69 -57.10
CA ILE A 326 -102.14 -13.03 -58.53
C ILE A 326 -102.60 -14.47 -58.78
N MET A 327 -102.24 -15.43 -57.93
CA MET A 327 -102.70 -16.81 -58.05
C MET A 327 -104.23 -16.91 -57.97
N LYS A 328 -104.85 -16.21 -57.02
CA LYS A 328 -106.32 -16.17 -56.90
C LYS A 328 -106.99 -15.58 -58.15
N GLU A 329 -106.45 -14.50 -58.69
CA GLU A 329 -106.97 -13.91 -59.93
C GLU A 329 -106.78 -14.84 -61.14
N LYS A 330 -105.65 -15.55 -61.22
CA LYS A 330 -105.41 -16.56 -62.26
C LYS A 330 -106.41 -17.72 -62.17
N ASP A 331 -106.73 -18.18 -60.96
CA ASP A 331 -107.74 -19.23 -60.74
C ASP A 331 -109.15 -18.75 -61.16
N LYS A 332 -109.51 -17.50 -60.87
CA LYS A 332 -110.76 -16.89 -61.34
C LYS A 332 -110.83 -16.83 -62.87
N ILE A 333 -109.76 -16.37 -63.53
CA ILE A 333 -109.69 -16.32 -65.00
C ILE A 333 -109.87 -17.73 -65.58
N SER A 334 -109.17 -18.74 -65.04
CA SER A 334 -109.31 -20.13 -65.46
C SER A 334 -110.75 -20.67 -65.31
N ALA A 335 -111.47 -20.27 -64.25
CA ALA A 335 -112.87 -20.62 -64.05
C ALA A 335 -113.81 -19.93 -65.06
N ILE A 336 -113.53 -18.67 -65.40
CA ILE A 336 -114.25 -17.92 -66.45
C ILE A 336 -114.04 -18.59 -67.80
N ASP A 337 -112.80 -18.92 -68.17
CA ASP A 337 -112.48 -19.59 -69.44
C ASP A 337 -113.24 -20.93 -69.58
N LYS A 338 -113.25 -21.76 -68.53
CA LYS A 338 -114.05 -23.01 -68.51
C LYS A 338 -115.55 -22.78 -68.67
N THR A 339 -116.07 -21.67 -68.14
CA THR A 339 -117.49 -21.32 -68.28
C THR A 339 -117.80 -20.87 -69.71
N ILE A 340 -116.91 -20.09 -70.33
CA ILE A 340 -117.01 -19.69 -71.73
C ILE A 340 -116.97 -20.92 -72.65
N ASP A 341 -116.09 -21.89 -72.38
CA ASP A 341 -115.99 -23.12 -73.16
C ASP A 341 -117.25 -24.00 -73.05
N LYS A 342 -117.95 -23.98 -71.91
CA LYS A 342 -119.26 -24.64 -71.74
C LYS A 342 -120.41 -23.95 -72.46
N ILE A 343 -120.30 -22.66 -72.76
CA ILE A 343 -121.32 -21.90 -73.51
C ILE A 343 -121.14 -22.10 -75.03
N LYS A 344 -119.92 -22.45 -75.47
CA LYS A 344 -119.58 -22.65 -76.89
C LYS A 344 -119.84 -24.07 -77.42
N ASN A 345 -120.04 -25.05 -76.53
CA ASN A 345 -120.48 -26.42 -76.86
C ASN A 345 -121.96 -26.56 -76.51
#